data_AF-A0A7X4EUE8-F1
#
_entry.id   AF-A0A7X4EUE8-F1
#
_cell.length_a   1.000
_cell.length_b   1.000
_cell.length_c   1.000
_cell.angle_alpha   90.00
_cell.angle_beta   90.00
_cell.angle_gamma   90.00
#
_symmetry.space_group_name_H-M   'P 1'
#
loop_
_entity.id
_entity.type
_entity.pdbx_description
1 polymer ?
#
loop_
_entity_poly.entity_id
_entity_poly.type
_entity_poly.pdbx_seq_one_letter_code
_entity_poly.pdbx_strand_id
1 'polypeptide(L)' 'MLIWLHLIAAVLAAVLGAANLALAKGNLRHRVFGWAWMAAMLFLTLSSFGIGELRDGELSWLHGLTLWT' A
#
# COMPACT_ATOMS: atom_id res chain seq x y z
N MET A 1 0.10 -1.36 -17.58
CA MET A 1 0.28 -0.01 -16.98
C MET A 1 0.10 -0.01 -15.47
N LEU A 2 -0.93 -0.68 -14.93
CA LEU A 2 -1.24 -0.69 -13.50
C LEU A 2 -0.09 -1.18 -12.63
N ILE A 3 0.63 -2.23 -13.07
CA ILE A 3 1.79 -2.75 -12.35
C ILE A 3 2.91 -1.73 -12.14
N TRP A 4 3.15 -0.85 -13.12
CA TRP A 4 4.15 0.22 -12.99
C TRP A 4 3.70 1.30 -12.01
N LEU A 5 2.41 1.68 -12.05
CA LEU A 5 1.84 2.63 -11.09
C LEU A 5 1.87 2.08 -9.66
N HIS A 6 1.54 0.80 -9.49
CA HIS A 6 1.64 0.10 -8.20
C HIS A 6 3.09 0.05 -7.70
N LEU A 7 4.05 -0.27 -8.58
CA LEU A 7 5.46 -0.32 -8.22
C LEU A 7 6.00 1.06 -7.78
N ILE A 8 5.62 2.13 -8.50
CA ILE A 8 5.98 3.50 -8.13
C ILE A 8 5.34 3.87 -6.78
N ALA A 9 4.07 3.55 -6.58
CA ALA A 9 3.39 3.79 -5.31
C ALA A 9 4.02 3.00 -4.16
N ALA A 10 4.51 1.78 -4.41
CA ALA A 10 5.17 0.93 -3.43
C ALA A 10 6.50 1.55 -2.97
N VAL A 11 7.30 2.04 -3.91
CA VAL A 11 8.55 2.75 -3.60
C VAL A 11 8.27 4.04 -2.82
N LEU A 12 7.29 4.84 -3.25
CA LEU A 12 6.90 6.06 -2.53
C LEU A 12 6.42 5.77 -1.11
N ALA A 13 5.59 4.74 -0.93
CA ALA A 13 5.12 4.36 0.39
C ALA A 13 6.27 3.86 1.28
N ALA A 14 7.24 3.12 0.74
CA ALA A 14 8.41 2.69 1.50
C ALA A 14 9.24 3.90 1.98
N VAL A 15 9.52 4.86 1.10
CA VAL A 15 10.27 6.08 1.45
C VAL A 15 9.52 6.95 2.44
N LEU A 16 8.22 7.19 2.22
CA LEU A 16 7.38 7.98 3.13
C LEU A 16 7.27 7.33 4.51
N GLY A 17 7.15 6.00 4.57
CA GLY A 17 7.10 5.25 5.81
C GLY A 17 8.41 5.34 6.59
N ALA A 18 9.55 5.13 5.92
CA ALA A 18 10.87 5.28 6.52
C ALA A 18 11.11 6.71 7.03
N ALA A 19 10.74 7.72 6.24
CA ALA A 19 10.82 9.12 6.65
C ALA A 19 9.91 9.42 7.85
N ASN A 20 8.69 8.86 7.87
CA ASN A 20 7.77 9.04 8.99
C ASN A 20 8.31 8.44 10.29
N LEU A 21 8.97 7.27 10.22
CA LEU A 21 9.62 6.62 11.36
C LEU A 21 10.84 7.40 11.87
N ALA A 22 11.60 8.03 10.95
CA ALA A 22 12.76 8.86 11.32
C ALA A 22 12.36 10.23 11.90
N LEU A 23 11.17 10.73 11.59
CA LEU A 23 10.67 12.00 12.12
C LEU A 23 10.19 11.87 13.58
N ALA A 24 10.58 12.83 14.41
CA ALA A 24 10.11 12.90 15.79
C ALA A 24 8.57 12.97 15.87
N LYS A 25 7.99 12.06 16.66
CA LYS A 25 6.53 11.99 16.88
C LYS A 25 6.01 13.30 17.50
N GLY A 26 4.86 13.78 17.02
CA GLY A 26 4.18 14.96 17.56
C GLY A 26 4.42 16.27 16.80
N ASN A 27 5.29 16.28 15.79
CA ASN A 27 5.42 17.43 14.89
C ASN A 27 4.45 17.33 13.68
N LEU A 28 4.12 18.48 13.08
CA LEU A 28 3.20 18.54 11.92
C LEU A 28 3.75 17.74 10.73
N ARG A 29 5.08 17.65 10.58
CA ARG A 29 5.73 16.91 9.49
C ARG A 29 5.45 15.41 9.59
N HIS A 30 5.57 14.82 10.78
CA HIS A 30 5.23 13.41 11.03
C HIS A 30 3.75 13.16 10.69
N ARG A 31 2.85 14.07 11.03
CA ARG A 31 1.44 13.92 10.64
C ARG A 31 1.25 13.95 9.11
N VAL A 32 1.88 14.90 8.41
CA VAL A 32 1.78 15.01 6.94
C VAL A 32 2.37 13.79 6.23
N PHE A 33 3.57 13.34 6.64
CA PHE A 33 4.20 12.16 6.07
C PHE A 33 3.40 10.89 6.36
N GLY A 34 2.84 10.76 7.58
CA GLY A 34 1.94 9.67 7.93
C GLY A 34 0.68 9.62 7.07
N TRP A 35 0.02 10.76 6.81
CA TRP A 35 -1.16 10.81 5.94
C TRP A 35 -0.82 10.49 4.48
N ALA A 36 0.29 11.03 3.96
CA ALA A 36 0.74 10.72 2.60
C ALA A 36 1.08 9.24 2.44
N TRP A 37 1.75 8.65 3.43
CA TRP A 37 2.01 7.21 3.50
C TRP A 37 0.72 6.39 3.51
N MET A 38 -0.27 6.80 4.31
CA MET A 38 -1.54 6.08 4.43
C MET A 38 -2.34 6.11 3.12
N ALA A 39 -2.35 7.24 2.41
CA ALA A 39 -2.97 7.35 1.08
C ALA A 39 -2.27 6.46 0.04
N ALA A 40 -0.93 6.40 0.07
CA ALA A 40 -0.17 5.51 -0.80
C ALA A 40 -0.45 4.03 -0.50
N MET A 41 -0.57 3.66 0.77
CA MET A 41 -0.97 2.30 1.19
C MET A 41 -2.38 1.94 0.75
N LEU A 42 -3.34 2.87 0.85
CA LEU A 42 -4.70 2.66 0.33
C LEU A 42 -4.69 2.39 -1.18
N PHE A 43 -3.94 3.19 -1.94
CA PHE A 43 -3.79 2.97 -3.38
C PHE A 43 -3.15 1.61 -3.69
N LEU A 44 -2.11 1.20 -2.94
CA LEU A 44 -1.46 -0.10 -3.09
C LEU A 44 -2.44 -1.25 -2.86
N THR A 45 -3.21 -1.21 -1.78
CA THR A 45 -4.22 -2.22 -1.47
C THR A 45 -5.24 -2.34 -2.59
N LEU A 46 -5.77 -1.21 -3.09
CA LEU A 46 -6.76 -1.21 -4.17
C LEU A 46 -6.17 -1.71 -5.50
N SER A 47 -4.95 -1.27 -5.84
CA SER A 47 -4.30 -1.68 -7.08
C SER A 47 -3.82 -3.14 -7.06
N SER A 48 -3.58 -3.73 -5.87
CA SER A 48 -3.29 -5.17 -5.73
C SER A 48 -4.43 -6.05 -6.24
N PHE A 49 -5.69 -5.64 -6.07
CA PHE A 49 -6.83 -6.39 -6.64
C PHE A 49 -6.79 -6.44 -8.17
N GLY A 50 -6.39 -5.32 -8.80
CA GLY A 50 -6.24 -5.26 -10.27
C GLY A 50 -4.97 -5.92 -10.82
N ILE A 51 -3.97 -6.23 -9.97
CA ILE A 51 -2.73 -6.92 -10.36
C ILE A 51 -2.79 -8.42 -10.02
N GLY A 52 -3.49 -8.80 -8.95
CA GLY A 52 -3.65 -10.19 -8.52
C GLY A 52 -4.27 -11.08 -9.59
N GLU A 53 -5.17 -10.54 -10.41
CA GLU A 53 -5.79 -11.27 -11.52
C GLU A 53 -4.86 -11.48 -12.73
N LEU A 54 -3.76 -10.73 -12.84
CA LEU A 54 -2.89 -10.73 -14.02
C LEU A 54 -1.76 -11.77 -13.96
N ARG A 55 -1.55 -12.45 -12.82
CA ARG A 55 -0.40 -13.38 -12.68
C ARG A 55 -0.76 -14.85 -12.62
N ASP A 56 -1.87 -15.26 -12.01
CA ASP A 56 -2.42 -16.62 -12.08
C ASP A 56 -3.80 -16.57 -11.43
N GLY A 57 -4.84 -16.55 -12.25
CA GLY A 57 -6.24 -16.48 -11.84
C GLY A 57 -6.73 -17.68 -11.05
N GLU A 58 -6.18 -17.90 -9.86
CA GLU A 58 -6.78 -18.75 -8.85
C GLU A 58 -7.11 -17.89 -7.63
N LEU A 59 -8.41 -17.63 -7.47
CA LEU A 59 -9.02 -17.39 -6.18
C LEU A 59 -8.74 -18.62 -5.29
N SER A 60 -7.51 -18.71 -4.78
CA SER A 60 -7.09 -19.74 -3.84
C SER A 60 -8.00 -19.67 -2.61
N TRP A 61 -8.30 -20.84 -2.02
CA TRP A 61 -9.09 -21.06 -0.80
C TRP A 61 -8.80 -20.04 0.33
N LEU A 62 -7.58 -19.49 0.38
CA LEU A 62 -7.18 -18.42 1.28
C LEU A 62 -8.02 -17.12 1.15
N HIS A 63 -8.56 -16.79 -0.03
CA HIS A 63 -9.44 -15.62 -0.23
C HIS A 63 -10.80 -15.77 0.46
N GLY A 64 -11.29 -17.00 0.65
CA GLY A 64 -12.53 -17.25 1.40
C GLY A 64 -12.39 -16.95 2.89
N LEU A 65 -11.19 -17.16 3.46
CA LEU A 65 -10.92 -16.86 4.87
C LEU A 65 -10.96 -15.36 5.16
N THR A 66 -10.50 -14.52 4.22
CA THR A 66 -10.52 -13.05 4.38
C THR A 66 -11.92 -12.44 4.40
N LEU A 67 -12.93 -13.12 3.83
CA LEU A 67 -14.33 -12.67 3.90
C LEU A 67 -15.00 -13.10 5.22
N TRP A 68 -14.48 -14.14 5.86
CA TRP A 68 -15.06 -14.75 7.06
C TRP A 68 -14.48 -14.19 8.37
N THR A 69 -13.33 -13.52 8.35
CA THR A 69 -12.71 -12.86 9.52
C THR A 69 -12.78 -11.35 9.43
#